data_AF-A0AA39U8P3-F1
#
_entry.id   AF-A0AA39U8P3-F1
#
_cell.length_a   1.000
_cell.length_b   1.000
_cell.length_c   1.000
_cell.angle_alpha   90.00
_cell.angle_beta   90.00
_cell.angle_gamma   90.00
#
_symmetry.space_group_name_H-M   'P 1'
#
loop_
_entity.id
_entity.type
_entity.pdbx_description
1 polymer ?
#
loop_
_entity_poly.entity_id
_entity_poly.type
_entity_poly.pdbx_seq_one_letter_code
_entity_poly.pdbx_strand_id
1 'polypeptide(L)'
;MGAAESKNSGLKDYIVATYDTSTVLVRRFEGSYYANLLSILQKHFPTIPAESMIIQTNELPICDGRYVDIPEDLWAEVYPRVRNIKVISRPAHAPEDKKPELPAYKL
;
A
#
# COMPACT_ATOMS: atom_id res chain seq x y z
N MET A 1 -8.58 -5.62 -41.81
CA MET A 1 -8.18 -6.38 -40.62
C MET A 1 -6.83 -5.83 -40.18
N GLY A 2 -6.67 -5.45 -38.90
CA GLY A 2 -5.36 -5.14 -38.30
C GLY A 2 -5.05 -3.66 -38.08
N ALA A 3 -5.15 -3.23 -36.82
CA ALA A 3 -4.19 -2.36 -36.11
C ALA A 3 -4.89 -1.70 -34.89
N ALA A 4 -5.37 -2.52 -33.95
CA ALA A 4 -5.68 -2.06 -32.60
C ALA A 4 -4.46 -2.29 -31.70
N GLU A 5 -3.28 -1.81 -32.11
CA GLU A 5 -2.05 -1.90 -31.34
C GLU A 5 -1.52 -0.49 -31.05
N SER A 6 -2.28 0.29 -30.26
CA SER A 6 -1.73 1.50 -29.62
C SER A 6 -2.61 1.97 -28.46
N LYS A 7 -2.87 1.09 -27.49
CA LYS A 7 -3.54 1.48 -26.22
C LYS A 7 -2.87 0.96 -24.95
N ASN A 8 -1.76 0.21 -25.05
CA ASN A 8 -1.21 -0.54 -23.91
C ASN A 8 0.15 -0.01 -23.38
N SER A 9 0.74 1.01 -23.99
CA SER A 9 2.01 1.59 -23.51
C SER A 9 1.81 2.45 -22.26
N GLY A 10 0.75 3.28 -22.21
CA GLY A 10 0.53 4.22 -21.11
C GLY A 10 0.12 3.58 -19.78
N LEU A 11 -0.41 2.35 -19.76
CA LEU A 11 -0.83 1.69 -18.51
C LEU A 11 0.35 1.21 -17.65
N LYS A 12 1.53 1.04 -18.24
CA LYS A 12 2.73 0.61 -17.51
C LYS A 12 3.34 1.76 -16.69
N ASP A 13 3.00 3.00 -17.02
CA ASP A 13 3.59 4.19 -16.39
C ASP A 13 2.88 4.63 -15.11
N TYR A 14 1.84 3.91 -14.70
CA TYR A 14 1.05 4.26 -13.50
C TYR A 14 0.89 3.08 -12.54
N ILE A 15 0.57 3.44 -11.30
CA ILE A 15 0.10 2.57 -10.23
C ILE A 15 -1.27 3.10 -9.80
N VAL A 16 -2.26 2.22 -9.70
CA VAL A 16 -3.57 2.52 -9.16
C VAL A 16 -3.52 2.29 -7.66
N ALA A 17 -3.78 3.32 -6.87
CA ALA A 17 -3.85 3.23 -5.42
C ALA A 17 -5.29 3.40 -4.97
N THR A 18 -5.79 2.48 -4.15
CA THR A 18 -7.16 2.52 -3.63
C THR A 18 -7.15 2.56 -2.11
N TYR A 19 -7.88 3.52 -1.54
CA TYR A 19 -8.20 3.61 -0.12
C TYR A 19 -9.72 3.72 0.03
N ASP A 20 -10.32 2.78 0.75
CA ASP A 20 -11.79 2.68 0.89
C ASP A 20 -12.49 2.70 -0.49
N THR A 21 -13.33 3.69 -0.77
CA THR A 21 -14.00 3.86 -2.07
C THR A 21 -13.25 4.78 -3.03
N SER A 22 -12.11 5.36 -2.61
CA SER A 22 -11.36 6.35 -3.38
C SER A 22 -10.18 5.72 -4.09
N THR A 23 -10.05 6.01 -5.38
CA THR A 23 -8.97 5.48 -6.22
C THR A 23 -8.24 6.62 -6.93
N VAL A 24 -6.90 6.58 -6.92
CA VAL A 24 -6.06 7.57 -7.59
C VAL A 24 -5.00 6.89 -8.45
N LEU A 25 -4.57 7.58 -9.51
CA LEU A 25 -3.44 7.17 -10.34
C LEU A 25 -2.17 7.90 -9.87
N VAL A 26 -1.13 7.11 -9.57
CA VAL A 26 0.21 7.61 -9.23
C VAL A 26 1.13 7.28 -10.38
N ARG A 27 1.98 8.23 -10.81
CA ARG A 27 2.99 7.93 -11.83
C ARG A 27 4.02 6.97 -11.23
N ARG A 28 4.34 5.90 -11.95
CA ARG A 28 5.22 4.84 -11.47
C ARG A 28 6.62 5.35 -11.13
N PHE A 29 7.16 6.30 -11.90
CA PHE A 29 8.47 6.88 -11.61
C PHE A 29 8.48 7.67 -10.30
N GLU A 30 7.37 8.35 -9.98
CA GLU A 30 7.23 9.10 -8.72
C GLU A 30 7.08 8.12 -7.54
N GLY A 31 6.35 7.01 -7.73
CA GLY A 31 6.18 5.96 -6.73
C GLY A 31 7.34 4.96 -6.63
N SER A 32 8.49 5.21 -7.27
CA SER A 32 9.62 4.26 -7.29
C SER A 32 10.29 4.11 -5.91
N TYR A 33 10.28 5.17 -5.12
CA TYR A 33 10.74 5.16 -3.73
C TYR A 33 9.53 5.12 -2.78
N TYR A 34 9.58 4.24 -1.78
CA TYR A 34 8.46 3.99 -0.88
C TYR A 34 8.03 5.26 -0.13
N ALA A 35 8.97 5.98 0.49
CA ALA A 35 8.68 7.25 1.19
C ALA A 35 8.05 8.31 0.28
N ASN A 36 8.46 8.38 -1.00
CA ASN A 36 7.87 9.32 -1.96
C ASN A 36 6.45 8.89 -2.34
N LEU A 37 6.22 7.59 -2.53
CA LEU A 37 4.89 7.04 -2.73
C LEU A 37 3.97 7.40 -1.55
N LEU A 38 4.38 7.16 -0.30
CA LEU A 38 3.59 7.54 0.88
C LEU A 38 3.27 9.04 0.90
N SER A 39 4.25 9.89 0.59
CA SER A 39 4.06 11.34 0.53
C SER A 39 3.04 11.77 -0.53
N ILE A 40 3.03 11.10 -1.69
CA ILE A 40 2.04 11.34 -2.76
C ILE A 40 0.67 10.87 -2.30
N LEU A 41 0.59 9.65 -1.78
CA LEU A 41 -0.66 9.06 -1.31
C LEU A 41 -1.28 9.88 -0.18
N GLN A 42 -0.48 10.42 0.75
CA GLN A 42 -0.98 11.28 1.83
C GLN A 42 -1.64 12.56 1.30
N LYS A 43 -1.15 13.14 0.20
CA LYS A 43 -1.80 14.31 -0.44
C LYS A 43 -3.19 13.96 -0.98
N HIS A 44 -3.40 12.72 -1.39
CA HIS A 44 -4.67 12.23 -1.94
C HIS A 44 -5.58 11.60 -0.89
N PHE A 45 -5.01 11.03 0.16
CA PHE A 45 -5.67 10.37 1.29
C PHE A 45 -5.27 11.04 2.60
N PRO A 46 -5.59 12.34 2.80
CA PRO A 46 -5.11 13.14 3.93
C PRO A 46 -5.63 12.66 5.29
N THR A 47 -6.63 11.79 5.30
CA THR A 47 -7.17 11.18 6.52
C THR A 47 -6.24 10.12 7.13
N ILE A 48 -5.23 9.65 6.39
CA ILE A 48 -4.29 8.64 6.84
C ILE A 48 -2.94 9.33 7.14
N PRO A 49 -2.48 9.31 8.40
CA PRO A 49 -1.12 9.72 8.72
C PRO A 49 -0.10 8.83 8.02
N ALA A 50 1.00 9.40 7.52
CA ALA A 50 2.00 8.66 6.74
C ALA A 50 2.59 7.48 7.53
N GLU A 51 2.80 7.65 8.84
CA GLU A 51 3.30 6.63 9.76
C GLU A 51 2.34 5.46 10.00
N SER A 52 1.06 5.66 9.69
CA SER A 52 0.01 4.64 9.82
C SER A 52 -0.40 4.07 8.45
N MET A 53 0.23 4.53 7.36
CA MET A 53 -0.12 4.13 6.01
C MET A 53 0.61 2.83 5.64
N ILE A 54 -0.17 1.78 5.36
CA ILE A 54 0.36 0.49 4.92
C ILE A 54 -0.06 0.23 3.49
N ILE A 55 0.90 -0.18 2.66
CA ILE A 55 0.69 -0.54 1.27
C ILE A 55 0.53 -2.05 1.17
N GLN A 56 -0.52 -2.50 0.49
CA GLN A 56 -0.80 -3.90 0.23
C GLN A 56 -0.94 -4.17 -1.27
N THR A 57 -0.66 -5.41 -1.67
CA THR A 57 -1.02 -5.92 -3.00
C THR A 57 -1.55 -7.35 -2.90
N ASN A 58 -2.31 -7.76 -3.91
CA ASN A 58 -2.73 -9.15 -4.13
C ASN A 58 -2.30 -9.66 -5.52
N GLU A 59 -1.48 -8.89 -6.26
CA GLU A 59 -1.17 -9.17 -7.66
C GLU A 59 0.01 -10.14 -7.85
N LEU A 60 0.83 -10.33 -6.82
CA LEU A 60 1.96 -11.24 -6.92
C LEU A 60 1.46 -12.70 -6.83
N PRO A 61 2.03 -13.64 -7.60
CA PRO A 61 1.62 -15.05 -7.53
C PRO A 61 1.70 -15.65 -6.12
N ILE A 62 2.67 -15.20 -5.33
CA ILE A 62 2.86 -15.65 -3.93
C ILE A 62 1.73 -15.21 -3.00
N CYS A 63 0.94 -14.20 -3.38
CA CYS A 63 -0.15 -13.67 -2.57
C CYS A 63 -1.38 -14.59 -2.56
N ASP A 64 -1.53 -15.47 -3.55
CA ASP A 64 -2.68 -16.39 -3.67
C ASP A 64 -4.04 -15.65 -3.52
N GLY A 65 -4.15 -14.50 -4.18
CA GLY A 65 -5.33 -13.63 -4.16
C GLY A 65 -5.55 -12.84 -2.86
N ARG A 66 -4.72 -13.02 -1.83
CA ARG A 66 -4.81 -12.30 -0.55
C ARG A 66 -4.07 -10.98 -0.64
N TYR A 67 -4.59 -9.96 0.03
CA TYR A 67 -3.83 -8.72 0.23
C TYR A 67 -2.73 -8.95 1.26
N VAL A 68 -1.48 -8.70 0.86
CA VAL A 68 -0.29 -8.84 1.69
C VAL A 68 0.37 -7.47 1.82
N ASP A 69 0.83 -7.15 3.03
CA ASP A 69 1.60 -5.93 3.32
C ASP A 69 2.93 -5.95 2.56
N ILE A 70 3.26 -4.86 1.88
CA ILE A 70 4.55 -4.67 1.24
C ILE A 70 5.39 -3.77 2.15
N PRO A 71 6.43 -4.31 2.80
CA PRO A 71 7.32 -3.49 3.62
C PRO A 71 8.24 -2.65 2.72
N GLU A 72 8.77 -1.56 3.29
CA GLU A 72 9.58 -0.57 2.56
C GLU A 72 10.83 -1.19 1.91
N ASP A 73 11.50 -2.10 2.60
CA ASP A 73 12.73 -2.78 2.17
C ASP A 73 12.51 -3.66 0.94
N LEU A 74 11.31 -4.21 0.76
CA LEU A 74 10.95 -5.03 -0.40
C LEU A 74 10.33 -4.22 -1.55
N TRP A 75 10.05 -2.93 -1.34
CA TRP A 75 9.36 -2.12 -2.35
C TRP A 75 10.11 -2.07 -3.67
N ALA A 76 11.44 -1.95 -3.66
CA ALA A 76 12.26 -1.90 -4.87
C ALA A 76 12.09 -3.13 -5.78
N GLU A 77 11.82 -4.29 -5.21
CA GLU A 77 11.60 -5.54 -5.93
C GLU A 77 10.14 -5.70 -6.40
N VAL A 78 9.20 -5.18 -5.61
CA VAL A 78 7.77 -5.33 -5.82
C VAL A 78 7.20 -4.28 -6.76
N TYR A 79 7.63 -3.02 -6.64
CA TYR A 79 7.07 -1.88 -7.39
C TYR A 79 7.04 -2.09 -8.92
N PRO A 80 8.02 -2.75 -9.59
CA PRO A 80 7.97 -2.93 -11.04
C PRO A 80 6.89 -3.92 -11.46
N ARG A 81 6.42 -4.77 -10.54
CA ARG A 81 5.54 -5.92 -10.81
C ARG A 81 4.08 -5.63 -10.49
N VAL A 82 3.83 -4.67 -9.58
CA VAL A 82 2.47 -4.28 -9.19
C VAL A 82 1.94 -3.15 -10.07
N ARG A 83 0.65 -3.17 -10.36
CA ARG A 83 -0.15 -2.12 -11.00
C ARG A 83 -1.24 -1.61 -10.06
N ASN A 84 -1.70 -2.43 -9.14
CA ASN A 84 -2.75 -2.10 -8.19
C ASN A 84 -2.21 -2.30 -6.77
N ILE A 85 -2.32 -1.23 -5.98
CA ILE A 85 -2.04 -1.27 -4.56
C ILE A 85 -3.29 -0.86 -3.79
N LYS A 86 -3.45 -1.48 -2.62
CA LYS A 86 -4.44 -1.09 -1.63
C LYS A 86 -3.71 -0.37 -0.51
N VAL A 87 -4.24 0.77 -0.12
CA VAL A 87 -3.78 1.53 1.04
C VAL A 87 -4.70 1.20 2.19
N ILE A 88 -4.15 0.94 3.37
CA ILE A 88 -4.90 0.83 4.62
C ILE A 88 -4.27 1.72 5.68
N SER A 89 -5.06 2.08 6.68
CA SER A 89 -4.56 2.70 7.91
C SER A 89 -4.45 1.63 8.99
N ARG A 90 -3.26 1.44 9.54
CA ARG A 90 -3.04 0.60 10.73
C ARG A 90 -2.24 1.43 11.73
N PRO A 91 -2.67 1.53 13.00
CA PRO A 91 -1.85 2.14 14.03
C PRO A 91 -0.50 1.42 14.08
N ALA A 92 0.60 2.17 14.09
CA ALA A 92 1.89 1.59 14.43
C ALA A 92 1.70 0.86 15.76
N HIS A 93 2.01 -0.45 15.81
CA HIS A 93 1.96 -1.20 17.05
C HIS A 93 2.77 -0.42 18.09
N ALA A 94 2.10 0.08 19.13
CA ALA A 94 2.81 0.43 20.35
C ALA A 94 3.58 -0.83 20.77
N PRO A 95 4.85 -0.73 21.21
CA PRO A 95 5.53 -1.89 21.77
C PRO A 95 4.64 -2.48 22.85
N GLU A 96 4.31 -3.77 22.72
CA GLU A 96 3.56 -4.55 23.71
C GLU A 96 4.38 -4.64 24.99
N ASP A 97 4.30 -3.62 25.84
CA ASP A 97 4.86 -3.63 27.19
C ASP A 97 3.81 -3.22 28.24
N LYS A 98 2.56 -3.60 27.99
CA LYS A 98 1.50 -3.56 29.02
C LYS A 98 0.72 -4.86 29.02
N LYS A 99 1.34 -5.87 29.63
CA LYS A 99 0.62 -7.00 30.24
C LYS A 99 -0.56 -6.44 31.05
N PRO A 100 -1.83 -6.85 30.81
CA PRO A 100 -2.92 -6.43 31.67
C PRO A 100 -2.69 -7.00 33.06
N GLU A 101 -2.37 -6.15 34.04
CA GLU A 101 -2.41 -6.53 35.45
C GLU A 101 -3.89 -6.74 35.83
N LEU A 102 -4.26 -8.00 36.07
CA LEU A 102 -5.54 -8.38 36.64
C LEU A 102 -5.66 -7.75 38.05
N PRO A 103 -6.79 -7.13 38.41
CA PRO A 103 -6.99 -6.66 39.78
C PRO A 103 -7.02 -7.87 40.71
N ALA A 104 -6.11 -7.90 41.67
CA ALA A 104 -6.14 -8.87 42.76
C ALA A 104 -7.41 -8.64 43.58
N TYR A 105 -8.38 -9.54 43.46
CA TYR A 105 -9.52 -9.60 44.36
C TYR A 105 -8.99 -9.93 45.77
N LYS A 106 -9.18 -9.02 46.72
CA LYS A 106 -8.97 -9.30 48.15
C LYS A 106 -10.23 -9.96 48.71
N LEU A 107 -10.04 -11.12 49.36
CA LEU A 107 -11.02 -11.78 50.23
C LEU A 107 -11.26 -10.98 51.51
#